data_AF-A0A818LMJ1-F1
#
_entry.id   AF-A0A818LMJ1-F1
#
_cell.length_a   1.000
_cell.length_b   1.000
_cell.length_c   1.000
_cell.angle_alpha   90.00
_cell.angle_beta   90.00
_cell.angle_gamma   90.00
#
_symmetry.space_group_name_H-M   'P 1'
#
loop_
_entity.id
_entity.type
_entity.pdbx_description
1 polymer ?
#
loop_
_entity_poly.entity_id
_entity_poly.type
_entity_poly.pdbx_seq_one_letter_code
_entity_poly.pdbx_strand_id
1 'polypeptide(L)'
;MCQPREEETQLFSWGWNLYQFAMSKFIQPTCDPWETAMARANTLIYLQVVIDSKPLCIATYHMPCLYKEPDVMAIHSSIVKDLMFQLAAGQDFILAGDFNIKPRDLCYQLLTEKGDAKYNLPKSNTYEISYRPNHEQVLKSAYREKNGTEPVYTDFSHTPHSPNFCETLDYIFFNGSLTVEKVLELPDHPTGESYPDETHPSDHIMIAATFQL
;
A
#
# COMPACT_ATOMS: atom_id res chain seq x y z
N MET A 1 -28.75 -18.16 -27.28
CA MET A 1 -29.23 -17.83 -28.64
C MET A 1 -29.49 -16.33 -28.70
N CYS A 2 -29.23 -15.71 -29.84
CA CYS A 2 -29.35 -14.28 -30.20
C CYS A 2 -28.16 -13.37 -29.86
N GLN A 3 -27.24 -13.26 -30.82
CA GLN A 3 -26.68 -11.97 -31.21
C GLN A 3 -27.60 -11.32 -32.26
N PRO A 4 -27.55 -9.98 -32.37
CA PRO A 4 -27.49 -9.33 -33.67
C PRO A 4 -26.18 -8.57 -33.85
N ARG A 5 -25.83 -8.42 -35.13
CA ARG A 5 -24.67 -7.73 -35.69
C ARG A 5 -25.18 -6.41 -36.26
N GLU A 6 -24.56 -5.27 -35.96
CA GLU A 6 -24.76 -4.05 -36.75
C GLU A 6 -23.44 -3.35 -37.02
N GLU A 7 -23.35 -2.87 -38.27
CA GLU A 7 -22.21 -2.33 -38.98
C GLU A 7 -21.89 -0.89 -38.57
N GLU A 8 -20.69 -0.47 -38.97
CA GLU A 8 -20.08 0.83 -38.72
C GLU A 8 -21.00 2.03 -39.03
N THR A 9 -21.10 2.96 -38.08
CA THR A 9 -21.49 4.35 -38.34
C THR A 9 -20.36 5.28 -37.93
N GLN A 10 -19.49 5.64 -38.88
CA GLN A 10 -18.39 6.61 -38.73
C GLN A 10 -18.86 8.08 -38.52
N LEU A 11 -20.10 8.32 -38.10
CA LEU A 11 -20.66 9.68 -37.94
C LEU A 11 -20.77 10.17 -36.49
N PHE A 12 -20.34 9.36 -35.50
CA PHE A 12 -20.51 9.66 -34.08
C PHE A 12 -19.23 9.95 -33.28
N SER A 13 -18.02 9.91 -33.86
CA SER A 13 -16.79 10.06 -33.06
C SER A 13 -16.53 11.51 -32.61
N TRP A 14 -16.77 12.49 -33.47
CA TRP A 14 -16.57 13.91 -33.19
C TRP A 14 -17.52 14.48 -32.12
N GLY A 15 -18.81 14.16 -32.19
CA GLY A 15 -19.81 14.57 -31.20
C GLY A 15 -19.58 13.90 -29.85
N TRP A 16 -19.16 12.64 -29.84
CA TRP A 16 -18.76 11.93 -28.62
C TRP A 16 -17.50 12.53 -27.99
N ASN A 17 -16.48 12.84 -28.80
CA ASN A 17 -15.25 13.48 -28.31
C ASN A 17 -15.49 14.91 -27.82
N LEU A 18 -16.39 15.66 -28.47
CA LEU A 18 -16.77 17.01 -28.04
C LEU A 18 -17.65 16.97 -26.78
N TYR A 19 -18.54 15.98 -26.66
CA TYR A 19 -19.32 15.71 -25.45
C TYR A 19 -18.41 15.31 -24.28
N GLN A 20 -17.44 14.40 -24.51
CA GLN A 20 -16.43 14.01 -23.53
C GLN A 20 -15.55 15.21 -23.12
N PHE A 21 -15.11 16.04 -24.05
CA PHE A 21 -14.32 17.24 -23.78
C PHE A 21 -15.12 18.35 -23.06
N ALA A 22 -16.39 18.53 -23.41
CA ALA A 22 -17.27 19.44 -22.71
C ALA A 22 -17.58 18.92 -21.31
N MET A 23 -17.88 17.63 -21.17
CA MET A 23 -18.15 17.02 -19.87
C MET A 23 -16.91 16.93 -18.98
N SER A 24 -15.71 16.75 -19.51
CA SER A 24 -14.46 16.83 -18.74
C SER A 24 -14.19 18.22 -18.16
N LYS A 25 -14.82 19.27 -18.72
CA LYS A 25 -14.76 20.65 -18.22
C LYS A 25 -15.87 20.98 -17.21
N PHE A 26 -16.95 20.20 -17.15
CA PHE A 26 -18.11 20.45 -16.28
C PHE A 26 -18.33 19.37 -15.20
N ILE A 27 -17.66 18.21 -15.31
CA ILE A 27 -17.67 17.12 -14.34
C ILE A 27 -16.25 17.00 -13.80
N GLN A 28 -15.98 17.72 -12.71
CA GLN A 28 -14.88 17.41 -11.80
C GLN A 28 -15.51 17.05 -10.45
N PRO A 29 -15.89 15.80 -10.19
CA PRO A 29 -15.90 15.30 -8.84
C PRO A 29 -14.52 14.68 -8.66
N THR A 30 -13.45 15.49 -8.72
CA THR A 30 -12.23 15.06 -8.04
C THR A 30 -12.61 15.14 -6.56
N CYS A 31 -13.13 14.04 -6.02
CA CYS A 31 -13.32 13.93 -4.59
C CYS A 31 -11.98 14.29 -3.96
N ASP A 32 -12.03 15.19 -2.98
CA ASP A 32 -10.84 15.60 -2.26
C ASP A 32 -10.13 14.34 -1.74
N PRO A 33 -8.82 14.16 -1.97
CA PRO A 33 -8.12 12.96 -1.54
C PRO A 33 -8.19 12.78 -0.01
N TRP A 34 -8.28 13.87 0.76
CA TRP A 34 -8.49 13.81 2.21
C TRP A 34 -9.90 13.33 2.56
N GLU A 35 -10.92 13.79 1.85
CA GLU A 35 -12.30 13.29 2.04
C GLU A 35 -12.38 11.80 1.71
N THR A 36 -11.74 11.40 0.62
CA THR A 36 -11.71 10.00 0.18
C THR A 36 -10.97 9.11 1.17
N ALA A 37 -9.84 9.56 1.70
CA ALA A 37 -9.07 8.88 2.75
C ALA A 37 -9.86 8.77 4.06
N MET A 38 -10.49 9.86 4.52
CA MET A 38 -11.31 9.87 5.75
C MET A 38 -12.56 8.97 5.64
N ALA A 39 -13.12 8.83 4.45
CA ALA A 39 -14.27 7.96 4.21
C ALA A 39 -13.91 6.45 4.25
N ARG A 40 -12.61 6.09 4.27
CA ARG A 40 -12.18 4.71 4.36
C ARG A 40 -12.31 4.17 5.79
N ALA A 41 -12.71 2.91 5.93
CA ALA A 41 -12.84 2.23 7.22
C ALA A 41 -11.58 1.45 7.63
N ASN A 42 -10.42 1.75 7.03
CA ASN A 42 -9.17 1.06 7.32
C ASN A 42 -8.73 1.35 8.77
N THR A 43 -8.48 0.28 9.51
CA THR A 43 -8.23 0.34 10.96
C THR A 43 -6.83 -0.19 11.26
N LEU A 44 -6.03 0.60 11.98
CA LEU A 44 -4.77 0.13 12.57
C LEU A 44 -5.10 -0.65 13.85
N ILE A 45 -4.75 -1.92 13.89
CA ILE A 45 -4.85 -2.74 15.11
C ILE A 45 -3.48 -2.70 15.78
N TYR A 46 -3.45 -2.26 17.04
CA TYR A 46 -2.22 -2.09 17.82
C TYR A 46 -2.29 -2.85 19.13
N LEU A 47 -1.20 -3.50 19.50
CA LEU A 47 -1.01 -4.23 20.74
C LEU A 47 0.38 -3.93 21.30
N GLN A 48 0.46 -3.72 22.61
CA GLN A 48 1.75 -3.71 23.31
C GLN A 48 1.89 -5.02 24.10
N VAL A 49 3.00 -5.71 23.90
CA VAL A 49 3.35 -6.93 24.61
C VAL A 49 4.64 -6.72 25.41
N VAL A 50 4.92 -7.62 26.36
CA VAL A 50 6.18 -7.66 27.10
C VAL A 50 6.81 -9.03 26.87
N ILE A 51 8.01 -9.04 26.33
CA ILE A 51 8.82 -10.25 26.06
C ILE A 51 10.11 -10.11 26.86
N ASP A 52 10.39 -11.05 27.76
CA ASP A 52 11.59 -11.03 28.62
C ASP A 52 11.84 -9.67 29.31
N SER A 53 10.77 -9.09 29.87
CA SER A 53 10.76 -7.77 30.52
C SER A 53 11.04 -6.56 29.60
N LYS A 54 11.12 -6.76 28.28
CA LYS A 54 11.22 -5.70 27.28
C LYS A 54 9.86 -5.44 26.63
N PRO A 55 9.38 -4.18 26.59
CA PRO A 55 8.15 -3.87 25.87
C PRO A 55 8.38 -3.93 24.35
N LEU A 56 7.40 -4.45 23.63
CA LEU A 56 7.37 -4.47 22.17
C LEU A 56 5.98 -4.06 21.70
N CYS A 57 5.91 -3.09 20.81
CA CYS A 57 4.69 -2.67 20.15
C CYS A 57 4.51 -3.45 18.85
N ILE A 58 3.34 -4.03 18.63
CA ILE A 58 3.01 -4.81 17.44
C ILE A 58 1.73 -4.24 16.86
N ALA A 59 1.74 -3.92 15.57
CA ALA A 59 0.55 -3.46 14.87
C ALA A 59 0.37 -4.16 13.53
N THR A 60 -0.88 -4.19 13.08
CA THR A 60 -1.21 -4.59 11.71
C THR A 60 -2.15 -3.61 11.05
N TYR A 61 -1.94 -3.42 9.75
CA TYR A 61 -2.71 -2.52 8.93
C TYR A 61 -2.92 -3.12 7.54
N HIS A 62 -4.15 -3.03 7.05
CA HIS A 62 -4.46 -3.31 5.65
C HIS A 62 -4.72 -1.97 4.96
N MET A 63 -3.88 -1.58 4.01
CA MET A 63 -4.03 -0.33 3.25
C MET A 63 -5.22 -0.44 2.28
N PRO A 64 -5.92 0.66 1.95
CA PRO A 64 -6.95 0.62 0.91
C PRO A 64 -6.40 0.06 -0.41
N CYS A 65 -7.20 -0.75 -1.11
CA CYS A 65 -6.88 -1.18 -2.48
C CYS A 65 -7.23 -0.06 -3.49
N LEU A 66 -6.65 1.13 -3.29
CA LEU A 66 -6.86 2.33 -4.12
C LEU A 66 -5.57 2.71 -4.85
N TYR A 67 -4.88 1.73 -5.43
CA TYR A 67 -3.60 1.92 -6.15
C TYR A 67 -3.69 2.88 -7.36
N LYS A 68 -4.90 3.20 -7.83
CA LYS A 68 -5.16 4.23 -8.87
C LYS A 68 -5.30 5.65 -8.30
N GLU A 69 -5.30 5.80 -6.99
CA GLU A 69 -5.43 7.05 -6.24
C GLU A 69 -4.18 7.26 -5.36
N PRO A 70 -3.00 7.54 -5.96
CA PRO A 70 -1.74 7.61 -5.24
C PRO A 70 -1.73 8.65 -4.11
N ASP A 71 -2.51 9.71 -4.26
CA ASP A 71 -2.70 10.76 -3.25
C ASP A 71 -3.36 10.22 -1.97
N VAL A 72 -4.39 9.38 -2.10
CA VAL A 72 -5.07 8.73 -0.97
C VAL A 72 -4.11 7.73 -0.31
N MET A 73 -3.43 6.92 -1.12
CA MET A 73 -2.43 5.96 -0.63
C MET A 73 -1.29 6.65 0.13
N ALA A 74 -0.84 7.83 -0.33
CA ALA A 74 0.19 8.63 0.33
C ALA A 74 -0.29 9.18 1.68
N ILE A 75 -1.53 9.67 1.76
CA ILE A 75 -2.14 10.11 3.02
C ILE A 75 -2.15 8.97 4.04
N HIS A 76 -2.67 7.80 3.67
CA HIS A 76 -2.72 6.64 4.55
C HIS A 76 -1.32 6.17 4.97
N SER A 77 -0.37 6.09 4.03
CA SER A 77 1.04 5.73 4.30
C SER A 77 1.68 6.67 5.33
N SER A 78 1.52 7.97 5.14
CA SER A 78 2.10 8.96 6.04
C SER A 78 1.47 8.88 7.44
N ILE A 79 0.15 8.82 7.51
CA ILE A 79 -0.58 8.81 8.79
C ILE A 79 -0.30 7.53 9.56
N VAL A 80 -0.33 6.35 8.92
CA VAL A 80 -0.07 5.09 9.64
C VAL A 80 1.35 5.03 10.20
N LYS A 81 2.32 5.56 9.46
CA LYS A 81 3.72 5.68 9.93
C LYS A 81 3.80 6.55 11.16
N ASP A 82 3.32 7.79 11.08
CA ASP A 82 3.45 8.75 12.18
C ASP A 82 2.64 8.31 13.40
N LEU A 83 1.45 7.73 13.17
CA LEU A 83 0.64 7.15 14.24
C LEU A 83 1.37 6.00 14.94
N MET A 84 2.08 5.14 14.20
CA MET A 84 2.86 4.06 14.79
C MET A 84 4.00 4.59 15.67
N PHE A 85 4.75 5.60 15.20
CA PHE A 85 5.78 6.26 16.01
C PHE A 85 5.21 6.93 17.26
N GLN A 86 4.04 7.56 17.15
CA GLN A 86 3.35 8.19 18.28
C GLN A 86 2.89 7.14 19.31
N LEU A 87 2.24 6.07 18.85
CA LEU A 87 1.73 5.00 19.72
C LEU A 87 2.88 4.24 20.42
N ALA A 88 3.97 3.98 19.71
CA ALA A 88 5.13 3.31 20.30
C ALA A 88 5.87 4.18 21.34
N ALA A 89 5.72 5.51 21.28
CA ALA A 89 6.32 6.45 22.23
C ALA A 89 7.82 6.21 22.49
N GLY A 90 8.58 5.86 21.44
CA GLY A 90 10.01 5.58 21.50
C GLY A 90 10.38 4.12 21.86
N GLN A 91 9.40 3.25 22.07
CA GLN A 91 9.61 1.80 22.21
C GLN A 91 9.85 1.14 20.85
N ASP A 92 10.48 -0.04 20.89
CA ASP A 92 10.65 -0.91 19.73
C ASP A 92 9.28 -1.34 19.20
N PHE A 93 9.13 -1.35 17.87
CA PHE A 93 7.86 -1.73 17.26
C PHE A 93 7.98 -2.46 15.92
N ILE A 94 6.95 -3.25 15.64
CA ILE A 94 6.70 -3.93 14.37
C ILE A 94 5.33 -3.51 13.83
N LEU A 95 5.26 -3.20 12.54
CA LEU A 95 4.04 -2.91 11.79
C LEU A 95 4.00 -3.82 10.57
N ALA A 96 3.03 -4.73 10.50
CA ALA A 96 2.93 -5.71 9.41
C ALA A 96 1.57 -5.68 8.69
N GLY A 97 1.54 -6.04 7.42
CA GLY A 97 0.28 -6.23 6.69
C GLY A 97 0.43 -6.06 5.18
N ASP A 98 -0.72 -6.09 4.49
CA ASP A 98 -0.83 -5.75 3.08
C ASP A 98 -0.95 -4.23 2.94
N PHE A 99 0.07 -3.62 2.32
CA PHE A 99 0.11 -2.18 2.12
C PHE A 99 -0.37 -1.76 0.73
N ASN A 100 -0.75 -2.68 -0.17
CA ASN A 100 -1.21 -2.37 -1.52
C ASN A 100 -0.30 -1.38 -2.28
N ILE A 101 1.00 -1.39 -1.98
CA ILE A 101 2.05 -0.55 -2.59
C ILE A 101 3.24 -1.40 -2.98
N LYS A 102 3.93 -1.00 -4.06
CA LYS A 102 5.12 -1.68 -4.56
C LYS A 102 6.39 -1.04 -4.01
N PRO A 103 7.54 -1.75 -3.99
CA PRO A 103 8.81 -1.17 -3.53
C PRO A 103 9.27 0.07 -4.32
N ARG A 104 8.79 0.24 -5.55
CA ARG A 104 9.09 1.38 -6.43
C ARG A 104 8.12 2.56 -6.28
N ASP A 105 7.04 2.39 -5.52
CA ASP A 105 6.02 3.43 -5.39
C ASP A 105 6.48 4.52 -4.42
N LEU A 106 6.06 5.77 -4.68
CA LEU A 106 6.36 6.91 -3.81
C LEU A 106 5.88 6.66 -2.36
N CYS A 107 4.78 5.93 -2.20
CA CYS A 107 4.24 5.54 -0.89
C CYS A 107 5.21 4.67 -0.09
N TYR A 108 5.91 3.73 -0.73
CA TYR A 108 6.92 2.92 -0.07
C TYR A 108 8.13 3.78 0.35
N GLN A 109 8.53 4.73 -0.49
CA GLN A 109 9.59 5.69 -0.16
C GLN A 109 9.19 6.60 1.00
N LEU A 110 7.94 7.07 1.06
CA LEU A 110 7.39 7.85 2.19
C LEU A 110 7.52 7.12 3.54
N LEU A 111 7.39 5.79 3.50
CA LEU A 111 7.52 4.94 4.68
C LEU A 111 8.97 4.70 5.06
N THR A 112 9.86 4.50 4.09
CA THR A 112 11.20 3.92 4.32
C THR A 112 12.37 4.88 4.14
N GLU A 113 12.15 6.06 3.57
CA GLU A 113 13.20 7.03 3.27
C GLU A 113 12.96 8.35 4.00
N LYS A 114 14.06 9.01 4.37
CA LYS A 114 13.98 10.37 4.92
C LYS A 114 13.57 11.33 3.82
N GLY A 115 12.64 12.21 4.14
CA GLY A 115 11.98 13.06 3.16
C GLY A 115 12.63 14.42 2.90
N ASP A 116 12.47 14.92 1.68
CA ASP A 116 12.50 16.34 1.30
C ASP A 116 11.10 16.85 0.83
N ALA A 117 11.04 18.02 0.21
CA ALA A 117 9.77 18.63 -0.26
C ALA A 117 9.00 17.81 -1.31
N LYS A 118 9.59 16.79 -1.95
CA LYS A 118 8.88 15.94 -2.94
C LYS A 118 7.86 14.99 -2.31
N TYR A 119 7.89 14.86 -0.99
CA TYR A 119 7.02 14.00 -0.19
C TYR A 119 5.84 14.77 0.44
N ASN A 120 5.57 15.99 -0.04
CA ASN A 120 4.43 16.77 0.41
C ASN A 120 3.12 16.03 0.05
N LEU A 121 2.26 15.86 1.05
CA LEU A 121 0.92 15.33 0.84
C LEU A 121 0.08 16.27 -0.02
N PRO A 122 -0.92 15.74 -0.76
CA PRO A 122 -1.84 16.55 -1.54
C PRO A 122 -2.53 17.59 -0.63
N LYS A 123 -2.79 18.77 -1.18
CA LYS A 123 -3.60 19.77 -0.47
C LYS A 123 -5.07 19.35 -0.54
N SER A 124 -5.80 19.60 0.53
CA SER A 124 -7.25 19.53 0.52
C SER A 124 -7.82 20.83 -0.04
N ASN A 125 -8.87 20.72 -0.86
CA ASN A 125 -9.68 21.85 -1.32
C ASN A 125 -10.90 22.07 -0.40
N THR A 126 -11.26 21.06 0.40
CA THR A 126 -12.42 21.07 1.29
C THR A 126 -12.06 21.43 2.74
N TYR A 127 -10.88 21.06 3.21
CA TYR A 127 -10.47 21.15 4.61
C TYR A 127 -9.15 21.92 4.79
N GLU A 128 -9.02 22.60 5.93
CA GLU A 128 -7.73 23.10 6.40
C GLU A 128 -6.99 21.98 7.14
N ILE A 129 -6.03 21.35 6.46
CA ILE A 129 -5.25 20.24 7.03
C ILE A 129 -4.07 20.78 7.85
N SER A 130 -4.09 20.54 9.15
CA SER A 130 -2.99 20.90 10.08
C SER A 130 -1.91 19.81 10.17
N TYR A 131 -2.23 18.57 9.81
CA TYR A 131 -1.29 17.45 9.84
C TYR A 131 -0.08 17.71 8.94
N ARG A 132 1.11 17.39 9.45
CA ARG A 132 2.39 17.49 8.74
C ARG A 132 3.14 16.17 8.93
N PRO A 133 3.49 15.46 7.85
CA PRO A 133 4.27 14.24 7.93
C PRO A 133 5.59 14.43 8.68
N ASN A 134 5.98 13.48 9.52
CA ASN A 134 7.34 13.44 10.04
C ASN A 134 8.28 12.83 9.00
N HIS A 135 9.13 13.67 8.40
CA HIS A 135 10.08 13.24 7.36
C HIS A 135 11.40 12.67 7.92
N GLU A 136 11.66 12.83 9.22
CA GLU A 136 12.88 12.29 9.86
C GLU A 136 12.71 10.85 10.32
N GLN A 137 11.46 10.45 10.58
CA GLN A 137 11.09 9.11 11.02
C GLN A 137 10.78 8.21 9.83
N VAL A 138 11.47 7.07 9.78
CA VAL A 138 11.39 6.09 8.69
C VAL A 138 11.27 4.68 9.25
N LEU A 139 10.55 3.82 8.54
CA LEU A 139 10.43 2.41 8.83
C LEU A 139 11.54 1.63 8.13
N LYS A 140 12.03 0.57 8.77
CA LYS A 140 12.87 -0.44 8.13
C LYS A 140 11.99 -1.60 7.67
N SER A 141 12.21 -2.16 6.48
CA SER A 141 11.59 -3.42 6.07
C SER A 141 12.44 -4.60 6.50
N ALA A 142 11.83 -5.63 7.10
CA ALA A 142 12.55 -6.81 7.57
C ALA A 142 13.26 -7.56 6.43
N TYR A 143 12.61 -7.71 5.27
CA TYR A 143 13.20 -8.38 4.10
C TYR A 143 14.35 -7.57 3.51
N ARG A 144 14.14 -6.27 3.29
CA ARG A 144 15.18 -5.39 2.78
C ARG A 144 16.38 -5.31 3.73
N GLU A 145 16.16 -5.25 5.05
CA GLU A 145 17.24 -5.24 6.04
C GLU A 145 18.03 -6.56 6.01
N LYS A 146 17.34 -7.71 5.95
CA LYS A 146 17.99 -9.01 6.03
C LYS A 146 18.66 -9.45 4.73
N ASN A 147 18.02 -9.21 3.59
CA ASN A 147 18.42 -9.73 2.28
C ASN A 147 19.03 -8.65 1.37
N GLY A 148 18.94 -7.37 1.75
CA GLY A 148 19.36 -6.23 0.93
C GLY A 148 18.30 -5.76 -0.09
N THR A 149 17.28 -6.57 -0.37
CA THR A 149 16.16 -6.26 -1.27
C THR A 149 14.84 -6.77 -0.71
N GLU A 150 13.74 -6.21 -1.20
CA GLU A 150 12.41 -6.80 -1.01
C GLU A 150 12.28 -8.11 -1.82
N PRO A 151 11.34 -9.01 -1.45
CA PRO A 151 11.05 -10.17 -2.27
C PRO A 151 10.55 -9.77 -3.66
N VAL A 152 10.61 -10.72 -4.61
CA VAL A 152 10.12 -10.51 -5.98
C VAL A 152 8.60 -10.28 -6.00
N TYR A 153 7.87 -11.06 -5.19
CA TYR A 153 6.44 -10.93 -5.05
C TYR A 153 5.97 -11.37 -3.66
N THR A 154 4.82 -10.85 -3.27
CA THR A 154 4.03 -11.38 -2.15
C THR A 154 2.58 -11.60 -2.55
N ASP A 155 2.11 -10.99 -3.64
CA ASP A 155 0.83 -11.27 -4.30
C ASP A 155 1.07 -11.82 -5.71
N PHE A 156 0.35 -12.89 -6.07
CA PHE A 156 0.28 -13.40 -7.44
C PHE A 156 -1.17 -13.67 -7.84
N SER A 157 -1.88 -12.64 -8.28
CA SER A 157 -3.31 -12.69 -8.57
C SER A 157 -3.62 -12.55 -10.07
N HIS A 158 -4.77 -13.07 -10.50
CA HIS A 158 -5.30 -12.86 -11.85
C HIS A 158 -6.75 -12.37 -11.78
N THR A 159 -7.06 -11.34 -12.58
CA THR A 159 -8.43 -10.93 -12.83
C THR A 159 -8.77 -11.13 -14.30
N PRO A 160 -10.00 -11.57 -14.68
CA PRO A 160 -10.35 -11.92 -16.06
C PRO A 160 -10.13 -10.84 -17.14
N HIS A 161 -9.88 -9.59 -16.72
CA HIS A 161 -9.73 -8.43 -17.59
C HIS A 161 -8.39 -7.72 -17.42
N SER A 162 -7.44 -8.32 -16.69
CA SER A 162 -6.08 -7.78 -16.53
C SER A 162 -5.04 -8.87 -16.76
N PRO A 163 -3.81 -8.51 -17.16
CA PRO A 163 -2.68 -9.40 -17.00
C PRO A 163 -2.57 -9.87 -15.54
N ASN A 164 -1.88 -11.00 -15.34
CA ASN A 164 -1.51 -11.45 -14.01
C ASN A 164 -0.72 -10.36 -13.30
N PHE A 165 -1.06 -10.15 -12.04
CA PHE A 165 -0.35 -9.26 -11.16
C PHE A 165 0.59 -10.09 -10.31
N CYS A 166 1.86 -9.70 -10.24
CA CYS A 166 2.91 -10.43 -9.54
C CYS A 166 3.89 -9.42 -8.96
N GLU A 167 3.63 -8.93 -7.75
CA GLU A 167 4.41 -7.86 -7.12
C GLU A 167 4.44 -8.04 -5.60
N THR A 168 5.34 -7.31 -4.94
CA THR A 168 5.42 -7.24 -3.48
C THR A 168 4.50 -6.16 -2.96
N LEU A 169 3.52 -6.56 -2.15
CA LEU A 169 2.51 -5.70 -1.52
C LEU A 169 2.51 -5.80 0.02
N ASP A 170 3.05 -6.90 0.54
CA ASP A 170 3.05 -7.22 1.96
C ASP A 170 4.40 -6.93 2.58
N TYR A 171 4.38 -6.28 3.74
CA TYR A 171 5.61 -5.86 4.42
C TYR A 171 5.55 -6.15 5.91
N ILE A 172 6.71 -6.46 6.49
CA ILE A 172 6.96 -6.44 7.93
C ILE A 172 7.90 -5.26 8.18
N PHE A 173 7.33 -4.11 8.51
CA PHE A 173 8.07 -2.93 8.88
C PHE A 173 8.41 -2.94 10.37
N PHE A 174 9.51 -2.28 10.74
CA PHE A 174 9.92 -2.16 12.13
C PHE A 174 10.77 -0.90 12.40
N ASN A 175 10.89 -0.54 13.67
CA ASN A 175 11.82 0.48 14.15
C ASN A 175 12.30 0.17 15.57
N GLY A 176 13.22 0.98 16.10
CA GLY A 176 13.85 0.80 17.39
C GLY A 176 15.17 0.01 17.32
N SER A 177 15.51 -0.64 18.43
CA SER A 177 16.74 -1.41 18.60
C SER A 177 16.68 -2.86 18.06
N LEU A 178 15.53 -3.27 17.54
CA LEU A 178 15.31 -4.58 16.94
C LEU A 178 16.33 -4.89 15.83
N THR A 179 16.82 -6.13 15.82
CA THR A 179 17.67 -6.68 14.76
C THR A 179 16.98 -7.85 14.08
N VAL A 180 16.98 -7.89 12.75
CA VAL A 180 16.38 -8.99 11.97
C VAL A 180 17.35 -10.17 11.91
N GLU A 181 17.04 -11.25 12.61
CA GLU A 181 17.86 -12.46 12.61
C GLU A 181 17.64 -13.27 11.33
N LYS A 182 16.38 -13.47 10.94
CA LYS A 182 15.99 -14.29 9.80
C LYS A 182 14.68 -13.77 9.19
N VAL A 183 14.51 -13.99 7.89
CA VAL A 183 13.21 -13.93 7.21
C VAL A 183 12.87 -15.28 6.59
N LEU A 184 11.58 -15.53 6.36
CA LEU A 184 11.15 -16.70 5.59
C LEU A 184 11.67 -16.56 4.15
N GLU A 185 12.29 -17.61 3.62
CA GLU A 185 12.69 -17.63 2.22
C GLU A 185 11.44 -17.78 1.36
N LEU A 186 11.21 -16.83 0.45
CA LEU A 186 10.10 -16.85 -0.49
C LEU A 186 10.58 -17.33 -1.85
N PRO A 187 9.70 -17.94 -2.67
CA PRO A 187 10.05 -18.29 -4.04
C PRO A 187 10.42 -17.06 -4.86
N ASP A 188 11.42 -17.18 -5.74
CA ASP A 188 11.78 -16.10 -6.68
C ASP A 188 10.79 -15.99 -7.85
N HIS A 189 10.01 -17.05 -8.09
CA HIS A 189 9.05 -17.14 -9.18
C HIS A 189 7.77 -17.83 -8.71
N PRO A 190 6.59 -17.34 -9.12
CA PRO A 190 5.35 -18.05 -8.87
C PRO A 190 5.29 -19.36 -9.66
N THR A 191 4.51 -20.32 -9.15
CA THR A 191 4.19 -21.55 -9.88
C THR A 191 2.76 -21.47 -10.42
N GLY A 192 2.55 -21.93 -11.65
CA GLY A 192 1.21 -21.90 -12.26
C GLY A 192 0.83 -20.55 -12.88
N GLU A 193 -0.46 -20.35 -13.11
CA GLU A 193 -0.99 -19.16 -13.81
C GLU A 193 -1.39 -18.04 -12.84
N SER A 194 -1.90 -18.36 -11.65
CA SER A 194 -2.25 -17.41 -10.61
C SER A 194 -2.49 -18.16 -9.30
N TYR A 195 -2.43 -17.43 -8.19
CA TYR A 195 -2.95 -17.86 -6.92
C TYR A 195 -4.33 -17.21 -6.65
N PRO A 196 -5.18 -17.80 -5.79
CA PRO A 196 -5.03 -19.12 -5.18
C PRO A 196 -5.11 -20.27 -6.20
N ASP A 197 -4.54 -21.42 -5.86
CA ASP A 197 -4.57 -22.66 -6.63
C ASP A 197 -4.73 -23.90 -5.71
N GLU A 198 -4.56 -25.12 -6.24
CA GLU A 198 -4.69 -26.38 -5.46
C GLU A 198 -3.70 -26.51 -4.30
N THR A 199 -2.59 -25.77 -4.36
CA THR A 199 -1.48 -25.80 -3.39
C THR A 199 -1.33 -24.49 -2.61
N HIS A 200 -1.87 -23.38 -3.11
CA HIS A 200 -1.82 -22.04 -2.52
C HIS A 200 -3.25 -21.57 -2.18
N PRO A 201 -3.65 -21.53 -0.90
CA PRO A 201 -5.01 -21.19 -0.50
C PRO A 201 -5.34 -19.69 -0.57
N SER A 202 -4.37 -18.85 -0.95
CA SER A 202 -4.43 -17.39 -0.98
C SER A 202 -3.64 -16.89 -2.19
N ASP A 203 -4.07 -15.77 -2.78
CA ASP A 203 -3.33 -15.02 -3.79
C ASP A 203 -2.04 -14.38 -3.24
N HIS A 204 -2.08 -14.04 -1.96
CA HIS A 204 -0.90 -13.64 -1.19
C HIS A 204 -0.15 -14.83 -0.59
N ILE A 205 1.19 -14.76 -0.57
CA ILE A 205 2.06 -15.72 0.13
C ILE A 205 2.42 -15.23 1.52
N MET A 206 2.57 -16.17 2.46
CA MET A 206 2.95 -15.86 3.83
C MET A 206 4.34 -15.25 3.89
N ILE A 207 4.48 -14.14 4.62
CA ILE A 207 5.76 -13.55 4.98
C ILE A 207 6.02 -13.70 6.49
N ALA A 208 7.28 -13.89 6.90
CA ALA A 208 7.65 -13.98 8.31
C ALA A 208 9.07 -13.46 8.56
N ALA A 209 9.30 -12.97 9.79
CA ALA A 209 10.59 -12.51 10.26
C ALA A 209 10.82 -12.90 11.72
N THR A 210 12.07 -13.19 12.07
CA THR A 210 12.54 -13.42 13.44
C THR A 210 13.37 -12.23 13.87
N PHE A 211 13.01 -11.64 15.01
CA PHE A 211 13.69 -10.47 15.58
C PHE A 211 14.40 -10.85 16.87
N GLN A 212 15.59 -10.26 17.06
CA GLN A 212 16.24 -10.19 18.35
C GLN A 212 15.84 -8.89 19.07
N LEU A 213 15.31 -9.03 20.29
CA LEU A 213 14.96 -7.92 21.20
C LEU A 213 16.10 -7.56 22.15
#